data_AF-A0AAX0YW94-F1
#
_entry.id   AF-A0AAX0YW94-F1
#
_cell.length_a   1.000
_cell.length_b   1.000
_cell.length_c   1.000
_cell.angle_alpha   90.00
_cell.angle_beta   90.00
_cell.angle_gamma   90.00
#
_symmetry.space_group_name_H-M   'P 1'
#
loop_
_entity.id
_entity.type
_entity.pdbx_description
1 polymer ?
#
loop_
_entity_poly.entity_id
_entity_poly.type
_entity_poly.pdbx_seq_one_letter_code
_entity_poly.pdbx_strand_id
1 'polypeptide(L)'
;MFKINIFKMFFILGGLGWFLCIVLVYKLQDIDDIQYIAEQQHNNSLQIKDLLMNIVSGTHSKYTDNLSMGKDMLWPSQLSLAEKYCSSDIFIDEVTTLAECDEILKIRNK
;
A
#
# COMPACT_ATOMS: atom_id res chain seq x y z
N MET A 1 -59.51 -23.56 -14.23
CA MET A 1 -58.85 -22.99 -13.04
C MET A 1 -57.40 -23.47 -12.83
N PHE A 2 -57.02 -24.68 -13.28
CA PHE A 2 -55.66 -25.25 -13.09
C PHE A 2 -54.50 -24.55 -13.84
N LYS A 3 -54.72 -24.06 -15.07
CA LYS A 3 -53.67 -23.43 -15.90
C LYS A 3 -53.06 -22.16 -15.28
N ILE A 4 -53.85 -21.40 -14.51
CA ILE A 4 -53.41 -20.14 -13.88
C ILE A 4 -52.45 -20.41 -12.70
N ASN A 5 -52.68 -21.49 -11.95
CA ASN A 5 -51.82 -21.85 -10.82
C ASN A 5 -50.44 -22.37 -11.25
N ILE A 6 -50.38 -23.09 -12.38
CA ILE A 6 -49.11 -23.58 -12.95
C ILE A 6 -48.26 -22.40 -13.46
N PHE A 7 -48.87 -21.44 -14.16
CA PHE A 7 -48.16 -20.25 -14.63
C PHE A 7 -47.59 -19.41 -13.47
N LYS A 8 -48.34 -19.24 -12.37
CA LYS A 8 -47.84 -18.58 -11.16
C LYS A 8 -46.67 -19.32 -10.52
N MET A 9 -46.73 -20.65 -10.45
CA MET A 9 -45.65 -21.49 -9.94
C MET A 9 -44.36 -21.33 -10.76
N PHE A 10 -44.45 -21.36 -12.09
CA PHE A 10 -43.29 -21.15 -12.96
C PHE A 10 -42.70 -19.74 -12.82
N PHE A 11 -43.53 -18.73 -12.61
CA PHE A 11 -43.06 -17.36 -12.40
C PHE A 11 -42.29 -17.20 -11.08
N ILE A 12 -42.77 -17.84 -10.00
CA ILE A 12 -42.10 -17.83 -8.69
C ILE A 12 -40.78 -18.61 -8.74
N LEU A 13 -40.76 -19.79 -9.37
CA LEU A 13 -39.54 -20.58 -9.56
C LEU A 13 -38.53 -19.86 -10.45
N GLY A 14 -38.99 -19.18 -11.51
CA GLY A 14 -38.14 -18.36 -12.37
C GLY A 14 -37.52 -17.18 -11.63
N GLY A 15 -38.29 -16.47 -10.80
CA GLY A 15 -37.80 -15.38 -9.97
C GLY A 15 -36.79 -15.83 -8.91
N LEU A 16 -37.06 -16.95 -8.23
CA LEU A 16 -36.13 -17.55 -7.27
C LEU A 16 -34.84 -18.05 -7.93
N GLY A 17 -34.94 -18.63 -9.13
CA GLY A 17 -33.78 -19.05 -9.92
C GLY A 17 -32.88 -17.88 -10.31
N TRP A 18 -33.47 -16.77 -10.75
CA TRP A 18 -32.73 -15.53 -11.03
C TRP A 18 -32.06 -14.95 -9.78
N PHE A 19 -32.78 -14.94 -8.65
CA PHE A 19 -32.23 -14.47 -7.38
C PHE A 19 -31.03 -15.32 -6.93
N LEU A 20 -31.12 -16.65 -7.05
CA LEU A 20 -30.01 -17.56 -6.75
C LEU A 20 -28.79 -17.33 -7.65
N CYS A 21 -29.00 -17.13 -8.96
CA CYS A 21 -27.90 -16.83 -9.89
C CYS A 21 -27.20 -15.51 -9.53
N ILE A 22 -27.95 -14.46 -9.22
CA ILE A 22 -27.36 -13.16 -8.84
C ILE A 22 -26.56 -13.28 -7.55
N VAL A 23 -27.10 -13.97 -6.53
CA VAL A 23 -26.41 -14.16 -5.25
C VAL A 23 -25.13 -14.98 -5.42
N LEU A 24 -25.14 -16.01 -6.27
CA LEU A 24 -23.96 -16.83 -6.57
C LEU A 24 -22.87 -16.03 -7.27
N VAL A 25 -23.21 -15.22 -8.27
CA VAL A 25 -22.24 -14.38 -9.00
C VAL A 25 -21.65 -13.31 -8.07
N TYR A 26 -22.47 -12.61 -7.28
CA TYR A 26 -21.98 -11.64 -6.29
C TYR A 26 -21.07 -12.27 -5.24
N LYS A 27 -21.45 -13.45 -4.70
CA LYS A 27 -20.66 -14.15 -3.69
C LYS A 27 -19.30 -14.64 -4.20
N LEU A 28 -19.20 -15.06 -5.46
CA LEU A 28 -17.93 -15.52 -6.04
C LEU A 28 -17.00 -14.36 -6.40
N GLN A 29 -17.53 -13.20 -6.78
CA GLN A 29 -16.73 -12.10 -7.30
C GLN A 29 -16.19 -11.15 -6.21
N ASP A 30 -16.86 -11.06 -5.06
CA ASP A 30 -16.52 -10.05 -4.03
C ASP A 30 -15.44 -10.47 -3.02
N ILE A 31 -15.18 -11.77 -2.81
CA ILE A 31 -14.35 -12.19 -1.66
C ILE A 31 -12.91 -12.45 -2.07
N ASP A 32 -12.67 -13.26 -3.11
CA ASP A 32 -11.30 -13.69 -3.43
C ASP A 32 -10.51 -12.60 -4.18
N ASP A 33 -11.13 -11.93 -5.15
CA ASP A 33 -10.44 -10.89 -5.95
C ASP A 33 -10.13 -9.63 -5.11
N ILE A 34 -11.05 -9.21 -4.24
CA ILE A 34 -10.85 -8.04 -3.38
C ILE A 34 -9.80 -8.35 -2.30
N GLN A 35 -9.82 -9.54 -1.71
CA GLN A 35 -8.79 -9.95 -0.75
C GLN A 35 -7.42 -10.04 -1.42
N TYR A 36 -7.34 -10.62 -2.61
CA TYR A 36 -6.10 -10.71 -3.37
C TYR A 36 -5.53 -9.32 -3.71
N ILE A 37 -6.37 -8.40 -4.17
CA ILE A 37 -5.94 -7.02 -4.48
C ILE A 37 -5.49 -6.28 -3.21
N ALA A 38 -6.21 -6.46 -2.10
CA ALA A 38 -5.84 -5.83 -0.83
C ALA A 38 -4.51 -6.38 -0.28
N GLU A 39 -4.29 -7.68 -0.37
CA GLU A 39 -3.03 -8.32 0.03
C GLU A 39 -1.87 -7.89 -0.88
N GLN A 40 -2.10 -7.82 -2.19
CA GLN A 40 -1.12 -7.34 -3.15
C GLN A 40 -0.76 -5.86 -2.89
N GLN A 41 -1.75 -5.02 -2.60
CA GLN A 41 -1.52 -3.62 -2.25
C GLN A 41 -0.73 -3.49 -0.94
N HIS A 42 -1.04 -4.30 0.07
CA HIS A 42 -0.31 -4.31 1.34
C HIS A 42 1.15 -4.73 1.15
N ASN A 43 1.40 -5.81 0.39
CA ASN A 43 2.74 -6.29 0.12
C ASN A 43 3.56 -5.28 -0.71
N ASN A 44 2.95 -4.67 -1.73
CA ASN A 44 3.59 -3.60 -2.49
C ASN A 44 3.91 -2.40 -1.60
N SER A 45 3.00 -2.02 -0.69
CA SER A 45 3.23 -0.93 0.25
C SER A 45 4.42 -1.22 1.17
N LEU A 46 4.56 -2.46 1.65
CA LEU A 46 5.70 -2.89 2.45
C LEU A 46 7.00 -2.83 1.65
N GLN A 47 7.02 -3.35 0.42
CA GLN A 47 8.22 -3.29 -0.44
C GLN A 47 8.64 -1.85 -0.75
N ILE A 48 7.68 -0.96 -1.02
CA ILE A 48 7.98 0.46 -1.22
C ILE A 48 8.55 1.05 0.06
N LYS A 49 7.97 0.75 1.22
CA LYS A 49 8.47 1.22 2.51
C LYS A 49 9.91 0.78 2.75
N ASP A 50 10.24 -0.49 2.52
CA ASP A 50 11.60 -1.03 2.66
C ASP A 50 12.60 -0.35 1.70
N LEU A 51 12.21 -0.12 0.44
CA LEU A 51 13.05 0.60 -0.52
C LEU A 51 13.33 2.03 -0.05
N LEU A 52 12.31 2.71 0.46
CA LEU A 52 12.44 4.08 0.95
C LEU A 52 13.30 4.13 2.22
N MET A 53 13.13 3.19 3.14
CA MET A 53 13.94 3.06 4.35
C MET A 53 15.42 2.83 4.00
N ASN A 54 15.71 1.98 3.01
CA ASN A 54 17.08 1.79 2.53
C ASN A 54 17.69 3.05 1.90
N ILE A 55 16.89 3.88 1.23
CA ILE A 55 17.36 5.16 0.70
C ILE A 55 17.69 6.12 1.84
N VAL A 56 16.83 6.22 2.85
CA VAL A 56 17.03 7.07 4.03
C VAL A 56 18.27 6.62 4.80
N SER A 57 18.33 5.35 5.18
CA SER A 57 19.44 4.78 5.94
C SER A 57 20.76 4.80 5.17
N GLY A 58 20.73 4.52 3.87
CA GLY A 58 21.90 4.64 3.01
C GLY A 58 22.40 6.07 2.83
N THR A 59 21.51 7.06 2.88
CA THR A 59 21.87 8.49 2.87
C THR A 59 22.45 8.91 4.21
N HIS A 60 21.84 8.45 5.31
CA HIS A 60 22.29 8.67 6.68
C HIS A 60 23.69 8.10 6.93
N SER A 61 23.91 6.80 6.68
CA SER A 61 25.20 6.13 6.86
C SER A 61 26.32 6.80 6.06
N LYS A 62 26.07 7.15 4.79
CA LYS A 62 27.07 7.87 3.98
C LYS A 62 27.47 9.22 4.58
N TYR A 63 26.53 9.89 5.25
CA TYR A 63 26.81 11.15 5.92
C TYR A 63 27.55 10.96 7.24
N THR A 64 27.10 10.03 8.08
CA THR A 64 27.64 9.82 9.44
C THR A 64 28.98 9.10 9.44
N ASP A 65 29.18 8.12 8.56
CA ASP A 65 30.37 7.27 8.57
C ASP A 65 31.59 7.96 7.93
N ASN A 66 31.37 8.95 7.06
CA ASN A 66 32.43 9.66 6.33
C ASN A 66 32.31 11.18 6.53
N LEU A 67 32.44 11.68 7.76
CA LEU A 67 32.26 13.10 8.11
C LEU A 67 33.01 14.12 7.22
N SER A 68 34.13 13.74 6.58
CA SER A 68 34.89 14.59 5.65
C SER A 68 34.72 14.24 4.15
N MET A 69 34.39 13.00 3.79
CA MET A 69 34.30 12.52 2.39
C MET A 69 32.85 12.25 1.93
N GLY A 70 31.98 11.92 2.87
CA GLY A 70 30.58 11.57 2.69
C GLY A 70 29.73 12.75 2.25
N LYS A 71 30.04 13.96 2.76
CA LYS A 71 29.44 15.21 2.27
C LYS A 71 29.66 15.44 0.78
N ASP A 72 30.85 15.12 0.27
CA ASP A 72 31.19 15.29 -1.15
C ASP A 72 30.67 14.14 -2.02
N MET A 73 30.44 12.95 -1.44
CA MET A 73 29.86 11.78 -2.10
C MET A 73 28.33 11.79 -2.14
N LEU A 74 27.67 12.61 -1.33
CA LEU A 74 26.22 12.73 -1.30
C LEU A 74 25.74 13.58 -2.47
N TRP A 75 25.03 12.94 -3.39
CA TRP A 75 24.41 13.65 -4.51
C TRP A 75 23.26 14.49 -3.95
N PRO A 76 23.15 15.78 -4.30
CA PRO A 76 22.05 16.64 -3.84
C PRO A 76 20.66 16.06 -4.10
N SER A 77 20.53 15.25 -5.16
CA SER A 77 19.31 14.52 -5.50
C SER A 77 18.97 13.41 -4.50
N GLN A 78 19.95 12.71 -3.93
CA GLN A 78 19.73 11.67 -2.91
C GLN A 78 19.28 12.29 -1.59
N LEU A 79 19.92 13.40 -1.19
CA LEU A 79 19.54 14.15 0.00
C LEU A 79 18.12 14.73 -0.13
N SER A 80 17.81 15.37 -1.26
CA SER A 80 16.46 15.90 -1.53
C SER A 80 15.40 14.81 -1.55
N LEU A 81 15.75 13.60 -2.00
CA LEU A 81 14.83 12.48 -2.03
C LEU A 81 14.58 11.94 -0.62
N ALA A 82 15.64 11.76 0.18
CA ALA A 82 15.53 11.35 1.58
C ALA A 82 14.70 12.37 2.38
N GLU A 83 14.94 13.67 2.25
CA GLU A 83 14.14 14.73 2.90
C GLU A 83 12.65 14.65 2.57
N LYS A 84 12.33 14.43 1.28
CA LYS A 84 10.95 14.34 0.81
C LYS A 84 10.22 13.18 1.48
N TYR A 85 10.90 12.05 1.67
CA TYR A 85 10.32 10.87 2.30
C TYR A 85 10.32 10.95 3.83
N CYS A 86 11.32 11.59 4.43
CA CYS A 86 11.36 11.89 5.85
C CYS A 86 10.25 12.84 6.30
N SER A 87 9.70 13.64 5.39
CA SER A 87 8.53 14.49 5.64
C SER A 87 7.19 13.81 5.31
N SER A 88 7.21 12.53 4.96
CA SER A 88 6.03 11.77 4.55
C SER A 88 5.51 10.88 5.68
N ASP A 89 4.19 10.70 5.73
CA ASP A 89 3.50 9.86 6.72
C ASP A 89 3.83 8.35 6.61
N ILE A 90 4.61 7.96 5.61
CA ILE A 90 4.99 6.56 5.32
C ILE A 90 5.79 5.93 6.49
N PHE A 91 6.47 6.73 7.30
CA PHE A 91 7.35 6.25 8.39
C PHE A 91 6.80 6.51 9.80
N ILE A 92 5.53 6.89 9.97
CA ILE A 92 4.95 7.29 11.28
C ILE A 92 5.17 6.23 12.38
N ASP A 93 5.14 4.94 12.03
CA ASP A 93 5.29 3.84 12.99
C ASP A 93 6.74 3.34 13.16
N GLU A 94 7.74 3.97 12.53
CA GLU A 94 9.12 3.47 12.45
C GLU A 94 10.11 4.40 13.18
N VAL A 95 10.29 4.14 14.48
CA VAL A 95 11.08 4.99 15.39
C VAL A 95 12.53 5.17 14.95
N THR A 96 13.17 4.12 14.43
CA THR A 96 14.57 4.17 13.94
C THR A 96 14.70 5.05 12.71
N THR A 97 13.81 4.88 11.72
CA THR A 97 13.79 5.67 10.48
C THR A 97 13.47 7.15 10.76
N LEU A 98 12.58 7.42 11.72
CA LEU A 98 12.28 8.78 12.20
C LEU A 98 13.50 9.46 12.82
N ALA A 99 14.30 8.74 13.61
CA ALA A 99 15.54 9.27 14.19
C ALA A 99 16.60 9.58 13.11
N GLU A 100 16.79 8.67 12.16
CA GLU A 100 17.67 8.89 10.99
C GLU A 100 17.20 10.09 10.16
N CYS A 101 15.89 10.23 9.98
CA CYS A 101 15.28 11.35 9.26
C CYS A 101 15.50 12.70 9.94
N ASP A 102 15.38 12.78 11.27
CA ASP A 102 15.68 14.01 12.03
C ASP A 102 17.16 14.40 11.90
N GLU A 103 18.06 13.41 11.88
CA GLU A 103 19.48 13.66 11.61
C GLU A 103 19.71 14.15 10.19
N ILE A 104 19.08 13.55 9.17
CA ILE A 104 19.19 14.00 7.77
C ILE A 104 18.69 15.44 7.59
N LEU A 105 17.56 15.81 8.21
CA LEU A 105 17.02 17.17 8.13
C LEU A 105 17.95 18.21 8.78
N LYS A 106 18.74 17.82 9.79
CA LYS A 106 19.75 18.69 10.41
C LYS A 106 20.96 18.94 9.51
N ILE A 107 21.24 18.05 8.55
CA ILE A 107 22.40 18.15 7.64
C ILE A 107 22.33 19.40 6.76
N ARG A 108 21.16 19.70 6.19
CA ARG A 108 20.98 20.84 5.27
C ARG A 108 21.04 22.19 5.98
N ASN A 109 20.62 22.23 7.25
CA ASN A 109 20.56 23.46 8.04
C ASN A 109 21.92 23.89 8.62
N LYS A 110 23.02 23.21 8.25
CA LYS A 110 24.41 23.53 8.60
C LYS A 110 25.20 23.98 7.37
#